data_AF-A0AAJ1XUA9-F1
#
_entry.id   AF-A0AAJ1XUA9-F1
#
_cell.length_a   1.000
_cell.length_b   1.000
_cell.length_c   1.000
_cell.angle_alpha   90.00
_cell.angle_beta   90.00
_cell.angle_gamma   90.00
#
_symmetry.space_group_name_H-M   'P 1'
#
loop_
_entity.id
_entity.type
_entity.pdbx_description
1 polymer ?
#
loop_
_entity_poly.entity_id
_entity_poly.type
_entity_poly.pdbx_seq_one_letter_code
_entity_poly.pdbx_strand_id
1 'polypeptide(L)'
;MKKIVWIYSVNLKGMGLYGNSTTMPLRQAQKFQETIKTNLPSDVTVDFISYDTSSTEIPKADLIVYNDIDSRYLSDDLKNNGIVIPFKDMISNNTREIEKKILLAIK
;
A
#
# COMPACT_ATOMS: atom_id res chain seq x y z
N MET A 1 -3.34 -2.44 -19.05
CA MET A 1 -2.52 -2.69 -17.84
C MET A 1 -3.26 -2.11 -16.66
N LYS A 2 -3.50 -2.91 -15.63
CA LYS A 2 -4.16 -2.49 -14.41
C LYS A 2 -3.14 -1.84 -13.48
N LYS A 3 -3.48 -0.69 -12.91
CA LYS A 3 -2.59 0.07 -12.03
C LYS A 3 -3.05 -0.02 -10.59
N ILE A 4 -2.15 -0.46 -9.72
CA ILE A 4 -2.30 -0.41 -8.26
C ILE A 4 -1.46 0.72 -7.72
N VAL A 5 -2.05 1.54 -6.85
CA VAL A 5 -1.30 2.45 -5.99
C VAL A 5 -1.35 1.91 -4.57
N TRP A 6 -0.19 1.55 -4.04
CA TRP A 6 -0.04 1.15 -2.65
C TRP A 6 0.50 2.33 -1.85
N ILE A 7 -0.34 2.90 -0.98
CA ILE A 7 0.09 3.84 0.05
C ILE A 7 0.88 3.06 1.09
N TYR A 8 2.20 3.06 0.93
CA TYR A 8 3.13 2.26 1.72
C TYR A 8 3.62 3.01 2.96
N SER A 9 3.50 4.34 2.95
CA SER A 9 3.68 5.19 4.10
C SER A 9 2.84 6.45 3.97
N VAL A 10 2.71 7.18 5.07
CA VAL A 10 2.03 8.47 5.12
C VAL A 10 3.00 9.55 5.56
N ASN A 11 2.89 10.75 4.99
CA ASN A 11 3.59 11.93 5.46
C ASN A 11 2.60 12.83 6.20
N LEU A 12 2.78 12.94 7.51
CA LEU A 12 1.91 13.73 8.37
C LEU A 12 2.36 15.19 8.36
N LYS A 13 1.43 16.10 8.07
CA LYS A 13 1.69 17.55 8.07
C LYS A 13 2.31 17.99 9.39
N GLY A 14 3.54 18.51 9.33
CA GLY A 14 4.27 19.01 10.48
C GLY A 14 4.85 17.95 11.43
N MET A 15 4.65 16.65 11.15
CA MET A 15 5.18 15.53 11.95
C MET A 15 6.11 14.58 11.17
N GLY A 16 6.16 14.69 9.84
CA GLY A 16 7.04 13.89 8.99
C GLY A 16 6.47 12.50 8.63
N LEU A 17 7.33 11.62 8.11
CA LEU A 17 6.96 10.28 7.67
C LEU A 17 6.50 9.40 8.85
N TYR A 18 5.36 8.75 8.68
CA TYR A 18 4.76 7.76 9.58
C TYR A 18 4.29 6.54 8.75
N GLY A 19 4.15 5.37 9.37
CA GLY A 19 3.68 4.15 8.70
C GLY A 19 4.77 3.09 8.45
N ASN A 20 4.56 2.17 7.50
CA ASN A 20 5.46 1.00 7.33
C ASN A 20 6.93 1.36 7.09
N SER A 21 7.19 2.50 6.45
CA SER A 21 8.55 2.98 6.22
C SER A 21 9.32 3.29 7.50
N THR A 22 8.63 3.45 8.65
CA THR A 22 9.27 3.70 9.95
C THR A 22 9.30 2.46 10.86
N THR A 23 8.54 1.41 10.55
CA THR A 23 8.41 0.21 11.40
C THR A 23 9.10 -1.03 10.82
N MET A 24 9.39 -1.06 9.51
CA MET A 24 10.06 -2.16 8.84
C MET A 24 11.51 -1.78 8.45
N PRO A 25 12.52 -2.62 8.72
CA PRO A 25 13.89 -2.38 8.23
C PRO A 25 13.92 -2.18 6.71
N LEU A 26 14.70 -1.20 6.24
CA LEU A 26 14.74 -0.79 4.82
C LEU A 26 14.95 -1.97 3.85
N ARG A 27 15.87 -2.89 4.16
CA ARG A 27 16.13 -4.07 3.33
C ARG A 27 14.92 -5.00 3.25
N GLN A 28 14.19 -5.17 4.35
CA GLN A 28 12.97 -5.97 4.38
C GLN A 28 11.86 -5.30 3.56
N ALA A 29 11.72 -3.98 3.68
CA ALA A 29 10.76 -3.20 2.90
C ALA A 29 11.03 -3.29 1.39
N GLN A 30 12.29 -3.10 0.97
CA GLN A 30 12.71 -3.25 -0.43
C GLN A 30 12.39 -4.65 -0.97
N LYS A 31 12.81 -5.69 -0.23
CA LYS A 31 12.54 -7.08 -0.61
C LYS A 31 11.05 -7.38 -0.73
N PHE A 32 10.24 -6.86 0.20
CA PHE A 32 8.78 -7.00 0.15
C PHE A 32 8.20 -6.36 -1.13
N GLN A 33 8.58 -5.11 -1.41
CA GLN A 33 8.09 -4.38 -2.58
C GLN A 33 8.48 -5.09 -3.89
N GLU A 34 9.72 -5.57 -3.99
CA GLU A 34 10.18 -6.37 -5.15
C GLU A 34 9.41 -7.68 -5.29
N THR A 35 9.16 -8.37 -4.18
CA THR A 35 8.41 -9.64 -4.18
C THR A 35 6.99 -9.44 -4.69
N ILE A 36 6.28 -8.43 -4.20
CA ILE A 36 4.93 -8.11 -4.67
C ILE A 36 4.91 -7.74 -6.16
N LYS A 37 5.85 -6.90 -6.61
CA LYS A 37 5.96 -6.54 -8.04
C LYS A 37 6.22 -7.74 -8.94
N THR A 38 6.96 -8.73 -8.45
CA THR A 38 7.35 -9.91 -9.23
C THR A 38 6.26 -10.99 -9.25
N ASN A 39 5.50 -11.13 -8.16
CA ASN A 39 4.50 -12.20 -8.04
C ASN A 39 3.16 -11.87 -8.69
N LEU A 40 2.86 -10.59 -8.90
CA LEU A 40 1.64 -10.18 -9.59
C LEU A 40 1.73 -10.44 -11.10
N PRO A 41 0.60 -10.69 -11.78
CA PRO A 41 0.56 -10.87 -13.23
C PRO A 41 1.20 -9.70 -13.98
N SER A 42 1.81 -9.98 -15.14
CA SER A 42 2.56 -8.99 -15.93
C SER A 42 1.73 -7.83 -16.48
N ASP A 43 0.39 -7.96 -16.51
CA ASP A 43 -0.54 -6.92 -16.91
C ASP A 43 -0.98 -6.01 -15.74
N VAL A 44 -0.50 -6.29 -14.52
CA VAL A 44 -0.70 -5.50 -13.30
C VAL A 44 0.58 -4.77 -12.92
N THR A 45 0.50 -3.47 -12.68
CA THR A 45 1.62 -2.67 -12.14
C THR A 45 1.30 -2.18 -10.73
N VAL A 46 2.33 -2.09 -9.89
CA VAL A 46 2.20 -1.60 -8.51
C VAL A 46 3.18 -0.47 -8.26
N ASP A 47 2.64 0.70 -7.93
CA ASP A 47 3.41 1.86 -7.47
C ASP A 47 3.29 1.99 -5.95
N PHE A 48 4.41 1.89 -5.26
CA PHE A 48 4.48 2.18 -3.83
C PHE A 48 4.76 3.67 -3.64
N ILE A 49 3.87 4.35 -2.90
CA ILE A 49 3.98 5.78 -2.65
C ILE A 49 4.02 6.09 -1.16
N SER A 50 4.54 7.29 -0.85
CA SER A 50 4.27 7.96 0.42
C SER A 50 3.17 8.99 0.21
N TYR A 51 2.06 8.86 0.93
CA TYR A 51 0.90 9.74 0.77
C TYR A 51 0.96 10.92 1.74
N ASP A 52 0.92 12.15 1.22
CA ASP A 52 0.82 13.35 2.05
C ASP A 52 -0.61 13.53 2.56
N THR A 53 -0.81 13.45 3.87
CA THR A 53 -2.15 13.54 4.49
C THR A 53 -2.74 14.95 4.46
N SER A 54 -1.97 15.95 4.03
CA SER A 54 -2.50 17.29 3.73
C SER A 54 -3.06 17.40 2.31
N SER A 55 -2.79 16.40 1.46
CA SER A 55 -3.36 16.33 0.12
C SER A 55 -4.85 15.96 0.19
N THR A 56 -5.62 16.51 -0.74
CA THR A 56 -7.00 16.08 -1.03
C THR A 56 -7.07 15.21 -2.28
N GLU A 57 -5.93 14.99 -2.95
CA GLU A 57 -5.86 14.19 -4.16
C GLU A 57 -6.01 12.71 -3.84
N ILE A 58 -6.91 12.04 -4.57
CA ILE A 58 -7.03 10.60 -4.57
C ILE A 58 -6.19 10.07 -5.74
N PRO A 59 -5.21 9.17 -5.48
CA PRO A 59 -4.39 8.61 -6.55
C PRO A 59 -5.22 7.94 -7.64
N LYS A 60 -4.96 8.30 -8.91
CA LYS A 60 -5.59 7.64 -10.06
C LYS A 60 -5.03 6.22 -10.22
N ALA A 61 -5.83 5.22 -9.88
CA ALA A 61 -5.49 3.80 -9.92
C ALA A 61 -6.76 2.96 -10.16
N ASP A 62 -6.58 1.74 -10.67
CA ASP A 62 -7.64 0.72 -10.69
C ASP A 62 -7.90 0.16 -9.28
N LEU A 63 -6.89 0.19 -8.41
CA LEU A 63 -6.99 -0.23 -7.01
C LEU A 63 -6.06 0.58 -6.12
N ILE A 64 -6.57 1.03 -4.97
CA ILE A 64 -5.78 1.62 -3.90
C ILE A 64 -5.59 0.58 -2.79
N VAL A 65 -4.35 0.44 -2.32
CA VAL A 65 -3.97 -0.48 -1.25
C VAL A 65 -3.28 0.30 -0.14
N TYR A 66 -3.61 -0.01 1.11
CA TYR A 66 -2.91 0.51 2.30
C TYR A 66 -2.99 -0.53 3.42
N ASN A 67 -2.25 -0.32 4.50
CA ASN A 67 -2.34 -1.17 5.67
C ASN A 67 -3.20 -0.56 6.78
N ASP A 68 -3.52 -1.38 7.77
CA ASP A 68 -4.36 -1.00 8.91
C ASP A 68 -3.72 0.06 9.82
N ILE A 69 -2.39 0.16 9.89
CA ILE A 69 -1.71 1.24 10.61
C ILE A 69 -1.85 2.55 9.83
N ASP A 70 -1.51 2.55 8.55
CA ASP A 70 -1.56 3.74 7.70
C ASP A 70 -2.99 4.26 7.51
N SER A 71 -3.97 3.34 7.47
CA SER A 71 -5.40 3.66 7.31
C SER A 71 -5.92 4.66 8.35
N ARG A 72 -5.31 4.70 9.54
CA ARG A 72 -5.70 5.61 10.63
C ARG A 72 -5.51 7.09 10.26
N TYR A 73 -4.69 7.36 9.26
CA TYR A 73 -4.32 8.70 8.82
C TYR A 73 -4.89 9.06 7.44
N LEU A 74 -5.62 8.14 6.81
CA LEU A 74 -6.23 8.36 5.49
C LEU A 74 -7.66 8.90 5.63
N SER A 75 -8.08 9.70 4.65
CA SER A 75 -9.45 10.20 4.55
C SER A 75 -10.46 9.06 4.36
N ASP A 76 -11.71 9.32 4.71
CA ASP A 76 -12.79 8.34 4.49
C ASP A 76 -12.97 8.02 3.01
N ASP A 77 -12.78 8.99 2.12
CA ASP A 77 -12.83 8.76 0.67
C ASP A 77 -11.77 7.77 0.20
N LEU A 78 -10.53 7.87 0.69
CA LEU A 78 -9.49 6.88 0.38
C LEU A 78 -9.84 5.51 0.96
N LYS A 79 -10.36 5.49 2.19
CA LYS A 79 -10.71 4.24 2.87
C LYS A 79 -11.87 3.49 2.19
N ASN A 80 -12.82 4.24 1.63
CA ASN A 80 -13.98 3.66 0.95
C ASN A 80 -13.64 3.13 -0.45
N ASN A 81 -12.56 3.63 -1.06
CA ASN A 81 -12.15 3.29 -2.44
C ASN A 81 -10.93 2.36 -2.52
N GLY A 82 -10.39 1.90 -1.39
CA GLY A 82 -9.25 1.00 -1.36
C GLY A 82 -9.46 -0.25 -0.50
N ILE A 83 -8.44 -1.09 -0.45
CA ILE A 83 -8.42 -2.30 0.38
C ILE A 83 -7.35 -2.20 1.46
N VAL A 84 -7.67 -2.79 2.61
CA VAL A 84 -6.76 -2.90 3.75
C VAL A 84 -5.99 -4.22 3.68
N ILE A 85 -4.67 -4.14 3.73
CA ILE A 85 -3.77 -5.27 3.97
C ILE A 85 -3.27 -5.21 5.41
N PRO A 86 -3.51 -6.23 6.26
CA PRO A 86 -3.01 -6.20 7.63
C PRO A 86 -1.49 -6.03 7.68
N PHE A 87 -1.00 -5.09 8.49
CA PHE A 87 0.43 -4.85 8.64
C PHE A 87 1.17 -6.11 9.11
N LYS A 88 0.51 -6.94 9.93
CA LYS A 88 1.01 -8.25 10.35
C LYS A 88 1.40 -9.13 9.16
N ASP A 89 0.57 -9.18 8.12
CA ASP A 89 0.83 -10.00 6.92
C ASP A 89 2.06 -9.47 6.16
N MET A 90 2.29 -8.16 6.20
CA MET A 90 3.45 -7.53 5.57
C MET A 90 4.74 -7.87 6.32
N ILE A 91 4.76 -7.78 7.66
CA ILE A 91 5.95 -8.10 8.47
C ILE A 91 6.26 -9.59 8.49
N SER A 92 5.24 -10.46 8.44
CA SER A 92 5.42 -11.90 8.38
C SER A 92 5.71 -12.40 6.96
N ASN A 93 5.82 -11.50 5.98
CA ASN A 93 6.05 -11.81 4.56
C ASN A 93 5.02 -12.81 3.99
N ASN A 94 3.74 -12.66 4.38
CA ASN A 94 2.63 -13.49 3.91
C ASN A 94 2.15 -13.05 2.52
N THR A 95 3.07 -13.02 1.55
CA THR A 95 2.84 -12.40 0.24
C THR A 95 1.74 -13.12 -0.56
N ARG A 96 1.60 -14.45 -0.41
CA ARG A 96 0.54 -15.23 -1.08
C ARG A 96 -0.87 -14.77 -0.73
N GLU A 97 -1.16 -14.54 0.56
CA GLU A 97 -2.48 -14.06 0.98
C GLU A 97 -2.72 -12.60 0.55
N ILE A 98 -1.66 -11.79 0.56
CA ILE A 98 -1.69 -10.40 0.06
C ILE A 98 -2.03 -10.38 -1.43
N GLU A 99 -1.31 -11.16 -2.24
CA GLU A 99 -1.53 -11.29 -3.69
C GLU A 99 -2.96 -11.73 -3.99
N LYS A 100 -3.45 -12.77 -3.29
CA LYS A 100 -4.83 -13.25 -3.44
C LYS A 100 -5.85 -12.14 -3.17
N LYS A 101 -5.66 -11.35 -2.09
CA LYS A 101 -6.55 -10.21 -1.78
C LYS A 101 -6.53 -9.15 -2.87
N ILE A 102 -5.33 -8.81 -3.36
CA ILE A 102 -5.16 -7.83 -4.44
C ILE A 102 -5.88 -8.29 -5.71
N LEU A 103 -5.66 -9.54 -6.12
CA LEU A 103 -6.24 -10.09 -7.35
C LEU A 103 -7.77 -10.24 -7.29
N LEU A 104 -8.34 -10.46 -6.11
CA LEU A 104 -9.80 -10.46 -5.92
C LEU A 104 -10.41 -9.07 -6.00
N ALA A 105 -9.64 -8.03 -5.64
CA ALA A 105 -10.10 -6.66 -5.59
C ALA A 105 -9.92 -5.93 -6.93
N ILE A 106 -8.86 -6.24 -7.69
CA ILE A 106 -8.58 -5.64 -8.99
C ILE A 106 -9.36 -6.37 -10.08
N LYS A 107 -10.44 -5.76 -10.56
CA LYS A 107 -11.28 -6.27 -11.66
C LYS A 107 -10.98 -5.55 -12.95
#